data_AF-A0A3B8R6X0-F1
#
_entry.id   AF-A0A3B8R6X0-F1
#
_cell.length_a   1.000
_cell.length_b   1.000
_cell.length_c   1.000
_cell.angle_alpha   90.00
_cell.angle_beta   90.00
_cell.angle_gamma   90.00
#
_symmetry.space_group_name_H-M   'P 1'
#
loop_
_entity.id
_entity.type
_entity.pdbx_description
1 polymer ?
#
loop_
_entity_poly.entity_id
_entity_poly.type
_entity_poly.pdbx_seq_one_letter_code
_entity_poly.pdbx_strand_id
1 'polypeptide(L)'
;METANPSIIFLMLVALVAVSVGLLARRLRRPTSRVGPRVLTSTSLGYRERLVEVLCGEEVLVLGVTSQQIHVLARRPANESELASENTRAERSVVGLSRAGILVLIATLTGLLVFPADSWAQNIPLFEAVPSKGGGTNYSVPVQTVILLTALSFLPAMLMLMTSFTRILIVLSLLRQAMGLVTTPPNAVLVGLALFVTAAVMAPVTDKVYSEAWQPYVAGRINFEQAIDRGVE
;
A
#
# COMPACT_ATOMS: atom_id res chain seq x y z
N MET A 1 -38.09 37.45 10.43
CA MET A 1 -36.85 36.68 10.66
C MET A 1 -36.74 35.69 9.52
N GLU A 2 -36.10 36.14 8.45
CA GLU A 2 -36.05 35.48 7.16
C GLU A 2 -35.07 34.31 7.25
N THR A 3 -35.58 33.08 7.17
CA THR A 3 -34.74 31.88 7.05
C THR A 3 -34.01 31.97 5.72
N ALA A 4 -32.71 32.28 5.75
CA ALA A 4 -31.87 32.30 4.57
C ALA A 4 -32.00 30.96 3.84
N ASN A 5 -32.39 31.03 2.56
CA ASN A 5 -32.61 29.87 1.72
C ASN A 5 -31.33 28.98 1.73
N PRO A 6 -31.44 27.65 1.93
CA PRO A 6 -30.28 26.75 1.99
C PRO A 6 -29.34 26.87 0.78
N SER A 7 -29.87 27.29 -0.37
CA SER A 7 -29.08 27.60 -1.57
C SER A 7 -28.16 28.83 -1.42
N ILE A 8 -28.55 29.85 -0.66
CA ILE A 8 -27.73 31.06 -0.41
C ILE A 8 -26.57 30.72 0.55
N ILE A 9 -26.83 29.87 1.55
CA ILE A 9 -25.78 29.39 2.47
C ILE A 9 -24.73 28.58 1.71
N PHE A 10 -25.17 27.75 0.76
CA PHE A 10 -24.28 26.97 -0.09
C PHE A 10 -23.37 27.86 -0.97
N LEU A 11 -23.94 28.89 -1.60
CA LEU A 11 -23.17 29.88 -2.40
C LEU A 11 -22.12 30.63 -1.57
N MET A 12 -22.47 31.01 -0.34
CA MET A 12 -21.52 31.68 0.58
C MET A 12 -20.38 30.77 1.01
N LEU A 13 -20.64 29.47 1.24
CA LEU A 13 -19.62 28.49 1.63
C LEU A 13 -18.64 28.23 0.47
N VAL A 14 -19.15 28.10 -0.77
CA VAL A 14 -18.31 27.96 -1.97
C VAL A 14 -17.42 29.20 -2.17
N ALA A 15 -17.96 30.40 -1.98
CA ALA A 15 -17.18 31.64 -2.09
C ALA A 15 -16.07 31.74 -1.02
N LEU A 16 -16.36 31.33 0.22
CA LEU A 16 -15.39 31.31 1.32
C LEU A 16 -14.24 30.31 1.05
N VAL A 17 -14.57 29.12 0.52
CA VAL A 17 -13.57 28.11 0.13
C VAL A 17 -12.71 28.62 -1.02
N ALA A 18 -13.29 29.29 -2.02
CA ALA A 18 -12.52 29.87 -3.13
C ALA A 18 -11.53 30.96 -2.65
N VAL A 19 -11.95 31.84 -1.75
CA VAL A 19 -11.10 32.92 -1.20
C VAL A 19 -9.97 32.37 -0.33
N SER A 20 -10.28 31.39 0.54
CA SER A 20 -9.28 30.75 1.41
C SER A 20 -8.25 29.93 0.61
N VAL A 21 -8.67 29.26 -0.46
CA VAL A 21 -7.78 28.59 -1.41
C VAL A 21 -6.90 29.59 -2.17
N GLY A 22 -7.45 30.74 -2.60
CA GLY A 22 -6.68 31.80 -3.24
C GLY A 22 -5.59 32.39 -2.33
N LEU A 23 -5.88 32.51 -1.03
CA LEU A 23 -4.93 32.93 -0.01
C LEU A 23 -3.88 31.84 0.30
N LEU A 24 -4.28 30.57 0.34
CA LEU A 24 -3.37 29.45 0.62
C LEU A 24 -2.41 29.17 -0.55
N ALA A 25 -2.90 29.27 -1.79
CA ALA A 25 -2.09 29.16 -3.00
C ALA A 25 -1.01 30.25 -3.08
N ARG A 26 -1.27 31.45 -2.54
CA ARG A 26 -0.26 32.52 -2.43
C ARG A 26 0.80 32.21 -1.37
N ARG A 27 0.46 31.42 -0.35
CA ARG A 27 1.34 31.13 0.81
C ARG A 27 2.32 29.96 0.59
N LEU A 28 2.10 29.15 -0.45
CA LEU A 28 2.92 27.96 -0.76
C LEU A 28 4.13 28.22 -1.68
N ARG A 29 4.50 29.49 -1.92
CA ARG A 29 5.80 29.82 -2.52
C ARG A 29 6.93 29.64 -1.49
N ARG A 30 7.40 28.40 -1.29
CA ARG A 30 8.74 28.15 -0.76
C ARG A 30 9.54 27.32 -1.76
N PRO A 31 10.71 27.79 -2.20
CA PRO A 31 11.60 26.95 -3.00
C PRO A 31 12.10 25.80 -2.10
N THR A 32 11.78 24.58 -2.49
CA THR A 32 12.34 23.37 -1.86
C THR A 32 13.46 22.86 -2.76
N SER A 33 14.69 23.28 -2.51
CA SER A 33 15.88 22.70 -3.15
C SER A 33 16.23 21.36 -2.49
N ARG A 34 15.48 20.30 -2.83
CA ARG A 34 15.94 18.92 -2.64
C ARG A 34 16.57 18.44 -3.95
N VAL A 35 17.77 18.91 -4.23
CA VAL A 35 18.59 18.36 -5.33
C VAL A 35 19.41 17.21 -4.74
N GLY A 36 19.13 15.97 -5.17
CA GLY A 36 19.96 14.82 -4.84
C GLY A 36 21.33 14.92 -5.53
N PRO A 37 22.38 14.25 -5.03
CA PRO A 37 23.71 14.31 -5.62
C PRO A 37 23.67 13.84 -7.07
N ARG A 38 24.13 14.68 -8.00
CA ARG A 38 24.11 14.37 -9.44
C ARG A 38 25.50 14.53 -10.04
N VAL A 39 25.92 13.51 -10.77
CA VAL A 39 27.20 13.51 -11.49
C VAL A 39 27.09 14.46 -12.68
N LEU A 40 27.88 15.53 -12.68
CA LEU A 40 27.93 16.52 -13.77
C LEU A 40 28.83 16.03 -14.91
N THR A 41 30.04 15.59 -14.56
CA THR A 41 31.06 15.16 -15.53
C THR A 41 31.87 14.02 -14.92
N SER A 42 32.16 12.98 -15.71
CA SER A 42 33.13 11.95 -15.35
C SER A 42 34.24 11.90 -16.39
N THR A 43 35.44 12.27 -16.00
CA THR A 43 36.64 12.20 -16.84
C THR A 43 37.46 10.99 -16.42
N SER A 44 37.63 10.01 -17.32
CA SER A 44 38.52 8.88 -17.06
C SER A 44 39.98 9.33 -17.17
N LEU A 45 40.75 9.15 -16.11
CA LEU A 45 42.17 9.50 -16.06
C LEU A 45 43.07 8.28 -16.34
N GLY A 46 42.51 7.06 -16.32
CA GLY A 46 43.19 5.81 -16.65
C GLY A 46 42.22 4.61 -16.76
N TYR A 47 42.77 3.39 -16.85
CA TYR A 47 41.98 2.15 -17.06
C TYR A 47 41.06 1.80 -15.87
N ARG A 48 41.36 2.31 -14.67
CA ARG A 48 40.58 2.11 -13.43
C ARG A 48 40.44 3.36 -12.56
N GLU A 49 40.81 4.53 -13.08
CA GLU A 49 40.79 5.80 -12.36
C GLU A 49 39.88 6.79 -13.07
N ARG A 50 38.94 7.36 -12.32
CA ARG A 50 38.00 8.36 -12.83
C ARG A 50 37.92 9.53 -11.88
N LEU A 51 38.01 10.74 -12.45
CA LEU A 51 37.62 11.97 -11.77
C LEU A 51 36.14 12.18 -12.05
N VAL A 52 35.34 12.32 -10.99
CA VAL A 52 33.90 12.53 -11.10
C VAL A 52 33.55 13.82 -10.38
N GLU A 53 33.07 14.80 -11.13
CA GLU A 53 32.52 16.03 -10.56
C GLU A 53 31.03 15.80 -10.26
N VAL A 54 30.67 15.91 -8.99
CA VAL A 54 29.32 15.68 -8.49
C VAL A 54 28.81 16.95 -7.85
N LEU A 55 27.68 17.44 -8.35
CA LEU A 55 26.98 18.55 -7.75
C LEU A 55 26.11 18.04 -6.61
N CYS A 56 26.32 18.61 -5.43
CA CYS A 56 25.61 18.25 -4.21
C CYS A 56 25.10 19.54 -3.55
N GLY A 57 23.89 19.95 -3.93
CA GLY A 57 23.32 21.21 -3.45
C GLY A 57 24.05 22.43 -4.00
N GLU A 58 24.61 23.26 -3.13
CA GLU A 58 25.34 24.50 -3.48
C GLU A 58 26.85 24.28 -3.69
N GLU A 59 27.32 23.04 -3.62
CA GLU A 59 28.74 22.68 -3.65
C GLU A 59 29.00 21.67 -4.77
N VAL A 60 30.07 21.87 -5.54
CA VAL A 60 30.59 20.88 -6.49
C VAL A 60 31.74 20.12 -5.80
N LEU A 61 31.58 18.81 -5.68
CA LEU A 61 32.61 17.90 -5.18
C LEU A 61 33.34 17.24 -6.35
N VAL A 62 34.65 17.38 -6.39
CA VAL A 62 35.53 16.62 -7.29
C VAL A 62 35.96 15.35 -6.56
N LEU A 63 35.46 14.20 -6.99
CA LEU A 63 35.77 12.90 -6.43
C LEU A 63 36.84 12.20 -7.28
N GLY A 64 37.92 11.78 -6.63
CA GLY A 64 38.87 10.80 -7.18
C GLY A 64 38.36 9.40 -6.90
N VAL A 65 37.88 8.71 -7.93
CA VAL A 65 37.37 7.35 -7.83
C VAL A 65 38.45 6.38 -8.33
N THR A 66 39.02 5.60 -7.41
CA THR A 66 39.90 4.46 -7.71
C THR A 66 39.17 3.15 -7.47
N SER A 67 39.70 2.01 -7.92
CA SER A 67 39.08 0.70 -7.70
C SER A 67 39.00 0.23 -6.24
N GLN A 68 39.68 0.91 -5.31
CA GLN A 68 39.71 0.54 -3.89
C GLN A 68 39.07 1.58 -2.98
N GLN A 69 39.13 2.88 -3.30
CA GLN A 69 38.61 3.96 -2.45
C GLN A 69 38.14 5.18 -3.25
N ILE A 70 37.15 5.91 -2.69
CA ILE A 70 36.68 7.21 -3.18
C ILE A 70 37.25 8.29 -2.27
N HIS A 71 38.04 9.20 -2.85
CA HIS A 71 38.60 10.36 -2.14
C HIS A 71 37.99 11.65 -2.66
N VAL A 72 37.61 12.56 -1.75
CA VAL A 72 37.15 13.91 -2.13
C VAL A 72 38.38 14.77 -2.33
N LEU A 73 38.69 15.10 -3.58
CA LEU A 73 39.93 15.79 -3.95
C LEU A 73 39.81 17.30 -3.82
N ALA A 74 38.65 17.85 -4.16
CA ALA A 74 38.40 19.28 -4.04
C ALA A 74 36.92 19.56 -3.83
N ARG A 75 36.64 20.65 -3.12
CA ARG A 75 35.31 21.20 -2.94
C ARG A 75 35.33 22.63 -3.46
N ARG A 76 34.42 22.95 -4.37
CA ARG A 76 34.31 24.27 -4.99
C ARG A 76 32.86 24.76 -4.85
N PRO A 77 32.62 26.01 -4.41
CA PRO A 77 31.27 26.56 -4.36
C PRO A 77 30.69 26.63 -5.78
N ALA A 78 29.46 26.15 -5.95
CA ALA A 78 28.79 26.08 -7.26
C ALA A 78 28.56 27.49 -7.81
N ASN A 79 28.88 27.70 -9.09
CA ASN A 79 28.70 29.00 -9.72
C ASN A 79 27.21 29.26 -10.07
N GLU A 80 26.77 30.52 -10.05
CA GLU A 80 25.38 30.90 -10.34
C GLU A 80 24.90 30.42 -11.72
N SER A 81 25.81 30.26 -12.69
CA SER A 81 25.50 29.77 -14.05
C SER A 81 25.21 28.27 -14.12
N GLU A 82 25.89 27.44 -13.31
CA GLU A 82 25.70 25.98 -13.20
C GLU A 82 24.38 25.72 -12.47
N LEU A 83 24.14 26.43 -11.37
CA LEU A 83 22.89 26.36 -10.61
C LEU A 83 21.69 26.85 -11.44
N ALA A 84 21.85 27.89 -12.27
CA ALA A 84 20.80 28.40 -13.16
C ALA A 84 20.49 27.42 -14.31
N SER A 85 21.51 26.78 -14.88
CA SER A 85 21.34 25.75 -15.93
C SER A 85 20.72 24.45 -15.39
N GLU A 86 20.96 24.13 -14.11
CA GLU A 86 20.39 22.98 -13.45
C GLU A 86 18.96 23.24 -12.97
N ASN A 87 18.66 24.41 -12.41
CA ASN A 87 17.27 24.77 -12.04
C ASN A 87 16.34 24.79 -13.25
N THR A 88 16.77 25.33 -14.39
CA THR A 88 15.95 25.31 -15.63
C THR A 88 15.76 23.92 -16.23
N ARG A 89 16.65 22.96 -15.94
CA ARG A 89 16.54 21.56 -16.41
C ARG A 89 15.82 20.65 -15.40
N ALA A 90 15.96 20.90 -14.10
CA ALA A 90 15.24 20.22 -13.02
C ALA A 90 13.77 20.64 -13.01
N GLU A 91 13.46 21.93 -13.20
CA GLU A 91 12.07 22.42 -13.39
C GLU A 91 11.39 21.77 -14.60
N ARG A 92 12.14 21.32 -15.62
CA ARG A 92 11.58 20.55 -16.75
C ARG A 92 11.28 19.08 -16.45
N SER A 93 11.89 18.47 -15.42
CA SER A 93 11.55 17.10 -14.99
C SER A 93 10.45 17.07 -13.91
N VAL A 94 10.24 18.19 -13.23
CA VAL A 94 9.09 18.40 -12.33
C VAL A 94 8.00 19.19 -13.06
N VAL A 95 7.67 18.77 -14.28
CA VAL A 95 6.38 19.08 -14.91
C VAL A 95 5.61 17.75 -14.99
N GLY A 96 4.38 17.65 -14.50
CA GLY A 96 3.45 18.74 -14.30
C GLY A 96 2.40 18.45 -13.25
N LEU A 97 2.54 19.11 -12.10
CA LEU A 97 1.39 19.77 -11.51
C LEU A 97 1.39 21.21 -12.01
N SER A 98 1.03 21.38 -13.29
CA SER A 98 0.89 22.69 -13.91
C SER A 98 -0.10 23.53 -13.09
N ARG A 99 -0.05 24.86 -13.22
CA ARG A 99 -1.09 25.75 -12.66
C ARG A 99 -2.51 25.27 -13.05
N ALA A 100 -2.64 24.64 -14.22
CA ALA A 100 -3.84 23.94 -14.65
C ALA A 100 -4.08 22.61 -13.91
N GLY A 101 -3.06 21.82 -13.57
CA GLY A 101 -3.18 20.60 -12.77
C GLY A 101 -3.67 20.84 -11.35
N ILE A 102 -3.21 21.90 -10.67
CA ILE A 102 -3.74 22.29 -9.35
C ILE A 102 -5.19 22.82 -9.49
N LEU A 103 -5.48 23.60 -10.54
CA LEU A 103 -6.85 24.07 -10.80
C LEU A 103 -7.81 22.94 -11.20
N VAL A 104 -7.35 21.91 -11.92
CA VAL A 104 -8.14 20.72 -12.29
C VAL A 104 -8.34 19.81 -11.08
N LEU A 105 -7.32 19.64 -10.23
CA LEU A 105 -7.44 18.88 -8.97
C LEU A 105 -8.41 19.57 -8.00
N ILE A 106 -8.39 20.90 -7.94
CA ILE A 106 -9.32 21.65 -7.10
C ILE A 106 -10.71 21.69 -7.75
N ALA A 107 -10.85 21.85 -9.07
CA ALA A 107 -12.15 21.78 -9.74
C ALA A 107 -12.80 20.39 -9.59
N THR A 108 -12.01 19.33 -9.59
CA THR A 108 -12.49 17.97 -9.28
C THR A 108 -12.83 17.79 -7.81
N LEU A 109 -12.07 18.39 -6.89
CA LEU A 109 -12.38 18.36 -5.45
C LEU A 109 -13.63 19.20 -5.11
N THR A 110 -13.80 20.38 -5.71
CA THR A 110 -14.98 21.22 -5.56
C THR A 110 -16.19 20.59 -6.26
N GLY A 111 -15.98 19.94 -7.42
CA GLY A 111 -17.01 19.11 -8.06
C GLY A 111 -17.46 17.95 -7.17
N LEU A 112 -16.54 17.36 -6.40
CA LEU A 112 -16.84 16.33 -5.40
C LEU A 112 -17.62 16.89 -4.20
N LEU A 113 -17.38 18.15 -3.81
CA LEU A 113 -18.15 18.83 -2.74
C LEU A 113 -19.51 19.39 -3.20
N VAL A 114 -19.72 19.58 -4.51
CA VAL A 114 -20.99 20.08 -5.09
C VAL A 114 -21.89 18.93 -5.55
N PHE A 115 -21.52 17.67 -5.28
CA PHE A 115 -22.47 16.57 -5.44
C PHE A 115 -23.72 16.83 -4.59
N PRO A 116 -24.93 16.81 -5.17
CA PRO A 116 -26.16 17.07 -4.43
C PRO A 116 -26.31 15.99 -3.34
N ALA A 117 -26.27 16.44 -2.09
CA ALA A 117 -26.45 15.61 -0.89
C ALA A 117 -27.84 14.95 -0.81
N ASP A 118 -28.78 15.36 -1.68
CA ASP A 118 -30.16 14.87 -1.69
C ASP A 118 -30.35 13.53 -2.41
N SER A 119 -29.27 12.86 -2.84
CA SER A 119 -29.31 11.53 -3.47
C SER A 119 -28.88 10.38 -2.53
N TRP A 120 -28.97 10.58 -1.21
CA TRP A 120 -28.67 9.58 -0.17
C TRP A 120 -29.93 9.13 0.56
N ALA A 121 -30.95 8.71 -0.20
CA ALA A 121 -32.14 8.05 0.36
C ALA A 121 -32.33 6.64 -0.21
N GLN A 122 -31.23 5.94 -0.54
CA GLN A 122 -31.27 4.50 -0.75
C GLN A 122 -31.01 3.83 0.60
N ASN A 123 -32.08 3.48 1.32
CA ASN A 123 -32.00 2.55 2.43
C ASN A 123 -31.42 1.23 1.89
N ILE A 124 -30.15 0.94 2.19
CA ILE A 124 -29.51 -0.30 1.80
C ILE A 124 -30.04 -1.36 2.76
N PRO A 125 -30.83 -2.35 2.31
CA PRO A 125 -31.38 -3.42 3.16
C PRO A 125 -30.30 -4.36 3.76
N LEU A 126 -29.02 -3.99 3.61
CA LEU A 126 -27.85 -4.63 4.17
C LEU A 126 -27.67 -4.36 5.68
N PHE A 127 -28.45 -3.49 6.34
CA PHE A 127 -28.26 -3.25 7.79
C PHE A 127 -29.55 -3.27 8.61
N GLU A 128 -30.67 -3.74 8.04
CA GLU A 128 -31.91 -3.92 8.79
C GLU A 128 -31.84 -5.20 9.64
N ALA A 129 -31.59 -5.03 10.94
CA ALA A 129 -31.75 -6.11 11.92
C ALA A 129 -33.24 -6.38 12.12
N VAL A 130 -33.73 -7.51 11.59
CA VAL A 130 -35.11 -7.94 11.84
C VAL A 130 -35.14 -8.63 13.21
N PRO A 131 -35.88 -8.10 14.21
CA PRO A 131 -35.96 -8.73 15.51
C PRO A 131 -36.71 -10.06 15.39
N SER A 132 -36.04 -11.17 15.73
CA SER A 132 -36.68 -12.48 15.83
C SER A 132 -37.52 -12.56 17.10
N LYS A 133 -38.70 -13.17 17.03
CA LYS A 133 -39.49 -13.55 18.20
C LYS A 133 -38.73 -14.62 19.00
N GLY A 134 -37.86 -14.19 19.91
CA GLY A 134 -37.07 -15.07 20.78
C GLY A 134 -35.72 -14.54 21.25
N GLY A 135 -35.46 -13.22 21.20
CA GLY A 135 -34.21 -12.63 21.74
C GLY A 135 -32.96 -12.86 20.89
N GLY A 136 -33.10 -13.47 19.71
CA GLY A 136 -32.03 -13.59 18.72
C GLY A 136 -32.09 -12.49 17.66
N THR A 137 -30.94 -11.89 17.34
CA THR A 137 -30.79 -10.95 16.22
C THR A 137 -30.60 -11.75 14.93
N ASN A 138 -31.63 -11.85 14.09
CA ASN A 138 -31.48 -12.40 12.74
C ASN A 138 -30.97 -11.29 11.81
N TYR A 139 -29.73 -11.42 11.36
CA TYR A 139 -29.16 -10.54 10.35
C TYR A 139 -29.84 -10.79 9.01
N SER A 140 -30.05 -9.74 8.21
CA SER A 140 -30.67 -9.87 6.89
C SER A 140 -29.83 -10.79 5.98
N VAL A 141 -30.50 -11.57 5.12
CA VAL A 141 -29.89 -12.53 4.18
C VAL A 141 -28.68 -11.96 3.41
N PRO A 142 -28.67 -10.67 3.00
CA PRO A 142 -27.49 -10.05 2.40
C PRO A 142 -26.27 -9.94 3.33
N VAL A 143 -26.44 -9.60 4.61
CA VAL A 143 -25.33 -9.49 5.59
C VAL A 143 -24.70 -10.85 5.84
N GLN A 144 -25.53 -11.86 6.07
CA GLN A 144 -25.08 -13.22 6.30
C GLN A 144 -24.25 -13.74 5.10
N THR A 145 -24.66 -13.40 3.88
CA THR A 145 -23.93 -13.76 2.65
C THR A 145 -22.58 -13.05 2.56
N VAL A 146 -22.49 -11.76 2.89
CA VAL A 146 -21.22 -11.00 2.87
C VAL A 146 -20.24 -11.55 3.90
N ILE A 147 -20.71 -11.88 5.11
CA ILE A 147 -19.88 -12.50 6.16
C ILE A 147 -19.38 -13.87 5.69
N LEU A 148 -20.25 -14.69 5.09
CA LEU A 148 -19.87 -16.00 4.56
C LEU A 148 -18.81 -15.89 3.45
N LEU A 149 -18.97 -14.97 2.49
CA LEU A 149 -17.99 -14.75 1.41
C LEU A 149 -16.66 -14.24 1.95
N THR A 150 -16.70 -13.35 2.94
CA THR A 150 -15.50 -12.85 3.62
C THR A 150 -14.78 -14.00 4.32
N ALA A 151 -15.50 -14.80 5.10
CA ALA A 151 -14.95 -15.98 5.76
C ALA A 151 -14.37 -16.97 4.76
N LEU A 152 -15.05 -17.24 3.64
CA LEU A 152 -14.59 -18.17 2.60
C LEU A 152 -13.29 -17.71 1.94
N SER A 153 -13.12 -16.40 1.72
CA SER A 153 -11.88 -15.84 1.16
C SER A 153 -10.71 -15.88 2.15
N PHE A 154 -10.99 -15.75 3.44
CA PHE A 154 -9.99 -15.73 4.50
C PHE A 154 -9.56 -17.14 4.95
N LEU A 155 -10.48 -18.09 4.89
CA LEU A 155 -10.27 -19.50 5.26
C LEU A 155 -8.97 -20.11 4.68
N PRO A 156 -8.66 -20.01 3.37
CA PRO A 156 -7.44 -20.62 2.82
C PRO A 156 -6.16 -20.00 3.38
N ALA A 157 -6.15 -18.69 3.64
CA ALA A 157 -5.00 -18.03 4.25
C ALA A 157 -4.84 -18.45 5.72
N MET A 158 -5.93 -18.51 6.47
CA MET A 158 -5.93 -18.92 7.88
C MET A 158 -5.45 -20.38 8.04
N LEU A 159 -5.89 -21.29 7.18
CA LEU A 159 -5.43 -22.70 7.18
C LEU A 159 -3.93 -22.81 6.92
N MET A 160 -3.37 -21.99 6.02
CA MET A 160 -1.92 -21.96 5.79
C MET A 160 -1.12 -21.42 6.98
N LEU A 161 -1.70 -20.52 7.78
CA LEU A 161 -1.06 -19.94 8.97
C LEU A 161 -1.18 -20.83 10.21
N MET A 162 -2.27 -21.59 10.35
CA MET A 162 -2.48 -22.52 11.47
C MET A 162 -1.69 -23.82 11.33
N THR A 163 -1.12 -24.11 10.16
CA THR A 163 -0.41 -25.36 9.87
C THR A 163 1.10 -25.17 9.75
N SER A 164 1.84 -26.27 9.56
CA SER A 164 3.30 -26.27 9.36
C SER A 164 3.74 -25.65 8.02
N PHE A 165 2.80 -25.29 7.15
CA PHE A 165 3.05 -24.72 5.83
C PHE A 165 4.00 -23.52 5.86
N THR A 166 3.72 -22.54 6.72
CA THR A 166 4.53 -21.30 6.79
C THR A 166 5.99 -21.60 7.19
N ARG A 167 6.22 -22.52 8.13
CA ARG A 167 7.57 -22.92 8.54
C ARG A 167 8.32 -23.61 7.41
N ILE A 168 7.67 -24.56 6.74
CA ILE A 168 8.27 -25.29 5.61
C ILE A 168 8.60 -24.34 4.46
N LEU A 169 7.69 -23.44 4.11
CA LEU A 169 7.88 -22.45 3.06
C LEU A 169 9.08 -21.52 3.33
N ILE A 170 9.22 -21.04 4.57
CA ILE A 170 10.35 -20.18 4.95
C ILE A 170 11.66 -20.95 4.82
N VAL A 171 11.75 -22.18 5.32
CA VAL A 171 12.97 -23.00 5.22
C VAL A 171 13.34 -23.25 3.75
N LEU A 172 12.38 -23.64 2.92
CA LEU A 172 12.62 -23.86 1.49
C LEU A 172 13.03 -22.56 0.75
N SER A 173 12.45 -21.42 1.13
CA SER A 173 12.83 -20.10 0.60
C SER A 173 14.25 -19.71 1.01
N LEU A 174 14.64 -19.94 2.26
CA LEU A 174 16.01 -19.68 2.72
C LEU A 174 17.03 -20.60 2.03
N LEU A 175 16.68 -21.87 1.81
CA LEU A 175 17.52 -22.80 1.05
C LEU A 175 17.74 -22.33 -0.40
N ARG A 176 16.70 -21.79 -1.05
CA ARG A 176 16.85 -21.21 -2.39
C ARG A 176 17.87 -20.08 -2.40
N GLN A 177 17.78 -19.15 -1.45
CA GLN A 177 18.74 -18.05 -1.34
C GLN A 177 20.16 -18.56 -1.06
N ALA A 178 20.30 -19.62 -0.27
CA ALA A 178 21.59 -20.23 0.05
C ALA A 178 22.25 -20.92 -1.16
N MET A 179 21.47 -21.42 -2.12
CA MET A 179 21.99 -22.05 -3.35
C MET A 179 22.59 -21.04 -4.35
N GLY A 180 22.45 -19.73 -4.13
CA GLY A 180 23.00 -18.70 -5.01
C GLY A 180 22.38 -18.65 -6.43
N LEU A 181 21.33 -19.43 -6.67
CA LEU A 181 20.60 -19.48 -7.94
C LEU A 181 19.41 -18.52 -7.88
N VAL A 182 19.41 -17.50 -8.74
CA VAL A 182 18.41 -16.41 -8.70
C VAL A 182 17.09 -16.77 -9.39
N THR A 183 17.08 -17.82 -10.22
CA THR A 183 15.95 -18.13 -11.12
C THR A 183 15.41 -19.56 -10.98
N THR A 184 16.12 -20.43 -10.26
CA THR A 184 15.71 -21.83 -10.07
C THR A 184 15.66 -22.08 -8.57
N PRO A 185 14.53 -22.52 -7.97
CA PRO A 185 13.19 -22.82 -8.51
C PRO A 185 12.19 -21.63 -8.43
N PRO A 186 11.16 -21.58 -9.31
CA PRO A 186 10.14 -20.53 -9.30
C PRO A 186 9.25 -20.60 -8.05
N ASN A 187 8.73 -19.44 -7.61
CA ASN A 187 7.93 -19.34 -6.37
C ASN A 187 6.73 -20.29 -6.35
N ALA A 188 6.08 -20.51 -7.49
CA ALA A 188 4.93 -21.42 -7.61
C ALA A 188 5.31 -22.88 -7.28
N VAL A 189 6.51 -23.32 -7.69
CA VAL A 189 6.99 -24.68 -7.40
C VAL A 189 7.33 -24.82 -5.91
N LEU A 190 7.94 -23.81 -5.29
CA LEU A 190 8.20 -23.81 -3.85
C LEU A 190 6.91 -23.91 -3.03
N VAL A 191 5.88 -23.15 -3.40
CA VAL A 191 4.56 -23.22 -2.76
C VAL A 191 3.92 -24.60 -2.95
N GLY A 192 4.01 -25.17 -4.15
CA GLY A 192 3.52 -26.52 -4.43
C GLY A 192 4.23 -27.59 -3.60
N LEU A 193 5.57 -27.53 -3.53
CA LEU A 193 6.36 -28.46 -2.71
C LEU A 193 6.02 -28.32 -1.22
N ALA A 194 5.85 -27.09 -0.74
CA ALA A 194 5.48 -26.82 0.64
C ALA A 194 4.10 -27.41 0.97
N LEU A 195 3.09 -27.25 0.11
CA LEU A 195 1.76 -27.84 0.32
C LEU A 195 1.80 -29.38 0.41
N PHE A 196 2.55 -30.04 -0.49
CA PHE A 196 2.67 -31.51 -0.46
C PHE A 196 3.36 -32.01 0.80
N VAL A 197 4.46 -31.36 1.21
CA VAL A 197 5.18 -31.73 2.44
C VAL A 197 4.31 -31.44 3.66
N THR A 198 3.56 -30.34 3.68
CA THR A 198 2.60 -30.03 4.75
C THR A 198 1.55 -31.12 4.87
N ALA A 199 0.93 -31.55 3.77
CA ALA A 199 -0.07 -32.62 3.79
C ALA A 199 0.51 -33.93 4.36
N ALA A 200 1.74 -34.28 3.99
CA ALA A 200 2.42 -35.46 4.52
C ALA A 200 2.71 -35.35 6.03
N VAL A 201 3.14 -34.18 6.51
CA VAL A 201 3.44 -33.94 7.93
C VAL A 201 2.17 -33.81 8.77
N MET A 202 1.08 -33.30 8.19
CA MET A 202 -0.19 -33.06 8.89
C MET A 202 -1.17 -34.24 8.89
N ALA A 203 -0.88 -35.33 8.17
CA ALA A 203 -1.70 -36.54 8.15
C ALA A 203 -2.27 -36.95 9.54
N PRO A 204 -1.46 -37.10 10.61
CA PRO A 204 -2.00 -37.51 11.92
C PRO A 204 -2.91 -36.47 12.58
N VAL A 205 -2.74 -35.18 12.30
CA VAL A 205 -3.62 -34.12 12.83
C VAL A 205 -4.95 -34.14 12.09
N THR A 206 -4.93 -34.34 10.76
CA THR A 206 -6.14 -34.50 9.96
C THR A 206 -6.95 -35.71 10.39
N ASP A 207 -6.30 -36.84 10.70
CA ASP A 207 -6.97 -38.06 11.17
C ASP A 207 -7.66 -37.85 12.54
N LYS A 208 -6.99 -37.18 13.48
CA LYS A 208 -7.57 -36.84 14.79
C LYS A 208 -8.81 -35.96 14.64
N VAL A 209 -8.69 -34.83 13.94
CA VAL A 209 -9.81 -33.90 13.69
C VAL A 209 -10.97 -34.61 12.98
N TYR A 210 -10.67 -35.51 12.05
CA TYR A 210 -11.70 -36.29 11.37
C TYR A 210 -12.49 -37.21 12.31
N SER A 211 -11.81 -37.93 13.21
CA SER A 211 -12.44 -38.86 14.14
C SER A 211 -13.13 -38.19 15.34
N GLU A 212 -12.56 -37.10 15.86
CA GLU A 212 -12.99 -36.47 17.12
C GLU A 212 -14.00 -35.33 16.93
N ALA A 213 -13.91 -34.60 15.80
CA ALA A 213 -14.80 -33.46 15.52
C ALA A 213 -15.75 -33.75 14.34
N TRP A 214 -15.22 -34.17 13.19
CA TRP A 214 -16.03 -34.29 11.97
C TRP A 214 -17.04 -35.44 12.01
N GLN A 215 -16.59 -36.65 12.33
CA GLN A 215 -17.43 -37.83 12.38
C GLN A 215 -18.62 -37.71 13.36
N PRO A 216 -18.44 -37.26 14.62
CA PRO A 216 -19.55 -37.07 15.55
C PRO A 216 -20.47 -35.90 15.18
N TYR A 217 -19.96 -34.86 14.52
CA TYR A 217 -20.78 -33.74 14.05
C TYR A 217 -21.75 -34.18 12.95
N VAL A 218 -21.25 -34.89 11.93
CA VAL A 218 -22.09 -35.41 10.84
C VAL A 218 -23.07 -36.48 11.33
N ALA A 219 -22.69 -37.26 12.35
CA ALA A 219 -23.58 -38.22 13.00
C ALA A 219 -24.62 -37.58 13.94
N GLY A 220 -24.64 -36.25 14.08
CA GLY A 220 -25.58 -35.51 14.92
C GLY A 220 -25.39 -35.71 16.43
N ARG A 221 -24.22 -36.18 16.86
CA ARG A 221 -23.94 -36.45 18.28
C ARG A 221 -23.47 -35.21 19.05
N ILE A 222 -22.98 -34.19 18.35
CA ILE A 222 -22.40 -32.96 18.93
C ILE A 222 -22.86 -31.73 18.14
N ASN A 223 -23.01 -30.59 18.81
CA ASN A 223 -23.34 -29.31 18.18
C ASN A 223 -22.12 -28.67 17.50
N PHE A 224 -22.33 -27.72 16.59
CA PHE A 224 -21.26 -27.03 15.85
C PHE A 224 -20.20 -26.38 16.78
N GLU A 225 -20.62 -25.70 17.83
CA GLU A 225 -19.70 -25.10 18.83
C GLU A 225 -18.81 -26.17 19.49
N GLN A 226 -19.39 -27.30 19.89
CA GLN A 226 -18.65 -28.40 20.49
C GLN A 226 -17.71 -29.12 19.51
N ALA A 227 -18.04 -29.09 18.21
CA ALA A 227 -17.18 -29.64 17.16
C ALA A 227 -15.94 -28.75 16.95
N ILE A 228 -16.09 -27.43 17.08
CA ILE A 228 -14.95 -26.50 17.05
C ILE A 228 -14.07 -26.72 18.28
N ASP A 229 -14.64 -26.77 19.48
CA ASP A 229 -13.87 -26.96 20.71
C ASP A 229 -13.02 -28.24 20.67
N ARG A 230 -13.62 -29.37 20.26
CA ARG A 230 -12.88 -30.64 20.10
C ARG A 230 -11.91 -30.66 18.92
N GLY A 231 -12.12 -29.81 17.91
CA GLY A 231 -11.21 -29.72 16.76
C GLY A 231 -9.96 -28.89 17.04
N VAL A 232 -9.96 -28.10 18.11
CA VAL A 232 -8.84 -27.25 18.54
C VAL A 232 -7.92 -27.97 19.54
N GLU A 233 -8.45 -28.95 20.26
CA GLU A 233 -7.74 -29.78 21.26
C GLU A 233 -6.74 -30.76 20.62
#